data_AF-A0A524MSB3-F1
#
_entry.id   AF-A0A524MSB3-F1
#
_cell.length_a   1.000
_cell.length_b   1.000
_cell.length_c   1.000
_cell.angle_alpha   90.00
_cell.angle_beta   90.00
_cell.angle_gamma   90.00
#
_symmetry.space_group_name_H-M   'P 1'
#
loop_
_entity.id
_entity.type
_entity.pdbx_description
1 polymer ?
#
loop_
_entity_poly.entity_id
_entity_poly.type
_entity_poly.pdbx_seq_one_letter_code
_entity_poly.pdbx_strand_id
1 'polypeptide(L)'
;MSEMQTNKKADYRFPRDLRAKGLLSDEAFLAAQRMLRPASEWFSWAQNALLFLGSALVLTGIIFFFAYNWKSMGPFLKFILLEAGILVCVISMFVLKLKSVVAKVLLLSASILTGILLAVFGQTYQTGADAYELFVSWAIVILPWVIVSRFAALWIGWLIIVNTGATLYWIQVAEPVHDTSFDLLCVLLAGINCAALVLREFGANRSLAWLQHRWHRGLLLAAVLIALCIPTVKLITEMGVATDGTAALLGSVLWVVAIVGGYICYRHRLPDMLPLALIVMAACLVVLVLIGRIVFEVASGLEEWLFLFMGFIIIGVISCAAVWLRRTAAAIARGNADD
;
A
#
# COMPACT_ATOMS: atom_id res chain seq x y z
N MET A 1 -2.44 -8.43 -44.59
CA MET A 1 -1.70 -9.48 -43.85
C MET A 1 -0.38 -8.86 -43.44
N SER A 2 -0.11 -8.43 -42.21
CA SER A 2 -0.28 -9.08 -40.92
C SER A 2 -0.43 -7.98 -39.87
N GLU A 3 -1.44 -8.05 -39.00
CA GLU A 3 -1.48 -7.23 -37.78
C GLU A 3 -0.23 -7.53 -36.96
N MET A 4 0.69 -6.58 -36.92
CA MET A 4 1.91 -6.68 -36.14
C MET A 4 1.51 -6.57 -34.67
N GLN A 5 1.56 -7.70 -33.95
CA GLN A 5 1.30 -7.78 -32.52
C GLN A 5 2.27 -6.87 -31.73
N THR A 6 1.86 -5.63 -31.49
CA THR A 6 2.60 -4.60 -30.74
C THR A 6 2.33 -4.67 -29.25
N ASN A 7 2.38 -5.88 -28.66
CA ASN A 7 2.33 -6.05 -27.21
C ASN A 7 3.56 -6.80 -26.67
N LYS A 8 4.72 -6.56 -27.26
CA LYS A 8 6.01 -6.94 -26.68
C LYS A 8 6.55 -5.74 -25.91
N LYS A 9 6.87 -5.91 -24.62
CA LYS A 9 7.57 -4.88 -23.83
C LYS A 9 8.78 -4.40 -24.63
N ALA A 10 8.87 -3.09 -24.87
CA ALA A 10 9.96 -2.47 -25.59
C ALA A 10 11.32 -2.92 -24.99
N ASP A 11 12.11 -3.65 -25.78
CA ASP A 11 13.45 -4.06 -25.37
C ASP A 11 14.41 -2.88 -25.56
N TYR A 12 14.64 -2.15 -24.48
CA TYR A 12 15.52 -0.99 -24.47
C TYR A 12 17.01 -1.34 -24.60
N ARG A 13 17.38 -2.63 -24.44
CA ARG A 13 18.78 -3.09 -24.55
C ARG A 13 19.14 -3.39 -26.00
N PHE A 14 18.18 -3.89 -26.77
CA PHE A 14 18.38 -4.27 -28.17
C PHE A 14 19.02 -3.18 -29.06
N PRO A 15 18.57 -1.90 -29.07
CA PRO A 15 19.23 -0.86 -29.87
C PRO A 15 20.62 -0.48 -29.35
N ARG A 16 20.85 -0.59 -28.04
CA ARG A 16 22.16 -0.31 -27.42
C ARG A 16 23.17 -1.37 -27.82
N ASP A 17 22.76 -2.65 -27.83
CA ASP A 17 23.62 -3.76 -28.22
C ASP A 17 23.96 -3.71 -29.72
N LEU A 18 23.03 -3.26 -30.56
CA LEU A 18 23.28 -3.06 -31.99
C LEU A 18 24.22 -1.88 -32.28
N ARG A 19 24.11 -0.78 -31.53
CA ARG A 19 25.08 0.33 -31.60
C ARG A 19 26.46 -0.10 -31.12
N ALA A 20 26.54 -0.85 -30.02
CA ALA A 20 27.81 -1.37 -29.49
C ALA A 20 28.52 -2.32 -30.47
N LYS A 21 27.77 -3.02 -31.31
CA LYS A 21 28.29 -3.87 -32.40
C LYS A 21 28.60 -3.10 -33.70
N GLY A 22 28.41 -1.77 -33.72
CA GLY A 22 28.62 -0.94 -34.91
C GLY A 22 27.59 -1.14 -36.02
N LEU A 23 26.50 -1.87 -35.75
CA LEU A 23 25.47 -2.22 -36.74
C LEU A 23 24.39 -1.13 -36.90
N LEU A 24 24.43 -0.09 -36.07
CA LEU A 24 23.43 0.96 -35.99
C LEU A 24 24.13 2.32 -35.97
N SER A 25 23.86 3.16 -36.98
CA SER A 25 24.38 4.52 -37.03
C SER A 25 23.81 5.36 -35.88
N ASP A 26 24.53 6.42 -35.49
CA ASP A 26 24.09 7.28 -34.38
C ASP A 26 22.72 7.92 -34.64
N GLU A 27 22.43 8.28 -35.90
CA GLU A 27 21.11 8.81 -36.29
C GLU A 27 19.99 7.76 -36.16
N ALA A 28 20.23 6.54 -36.63
CA ALA A 28 19.26 5.45 -36.53
C ALA A 28 19.07 5.00 -35.07
N PHE A 29 20.10 5.09 -34.23
CA PHE A 29 20.00 4.83 -32.79
C PHE A 29 19.14 5.88 -32.10
N LEU A 30 19.33 7.17 -32.41
CA LEU A 30 18.51 8.25 -31.87
C LEU A 30 17.04 8.13 -32.33
N ALA A 31 16.81 7.77 -33.59
CA ALA A 31 15.47 7.51 -34.11
C ALA A 31 14.78 6.34 -33.38
N ALA A 32 15.48 5.21 -33.23
CA ALA A 32 14.98 4.05 -32.48
C ALA A 32 14.70 4.41 -31.02
N GLN A 33 15.56 5.20 -30.37
CA GLN A 33 15.36 5.63 -29.00
C GLN A 33 14.13 6.55 -28.83
N ARG A 34 13.87 7.44 -29.80
CA ARG A 34 12.65 8.27 -29.81
C ARG A 34 11.38 7.46 -30.01
N MET A 35 11.44 6.36 -30.75
CA MET A 35 10.31 5.44 -30.93
C MET A 35 10.07 4.54 -29.70
N LEU A 36 11.14 4.11 -29.04
CA LEU A 36 11.07 3.26 -27.84
C LEU A 36 10.72 4.04 -26.57
N ARG A 37 11.08 5.33 -26.50
CA ARG A 37 10.70 6.25 -25.44
C ARG A 37 10.07 7.49 -26.05
N PRO A 38 8.81 7.40 -26.51
CA PRO A 38 8.11 8.57 -27.02
C PRO A 38 8.05 9.62 -25.91
N ALA A 39 8.51 10.84 -26.22
CA ALA A 39 8.55 11.95 -25.25
C ALA A 39 7.16 12.24 -24.65
N SER A 40 6.08 11.88 -25.36
CA SER A 40 4.70 12.00 -24.90
C SER A 40 4.40 11.18 -23.64
N GLU A 41 4.92 9.96 -23.51
CA GLU A 41 4.69 9.13 -22.32
C GLU A 41 5.39 9.69 -21.08
N TRP A 42 6.65 10.12 -21.24
CA TRP A 42 7.39 10.78 -20.16
C TRP A 42 6.70 12.08 -19.75
N PHE A 43 6.23 12.87 -20.73
CA PHE A 43 5.53 14.11 -20.46
C PHE A 43 4.18 13.86 -19.75
N SER A 44 3.38 12.88 -20.19
CA SER A 44 2.13 12.51 -19.50
C SER A 44 2.37 11.99 -18.07
N TRP A 45 3.42 11.19 -17.86
CA TRP A 45 3.82 10.79 -16.52
C TRP A 45 4.22 11.99 -15.67
N ALA A 46 5.07 12.89 -16.20
CA ALA A 46 5.54 14.07 -15.50
C ALA A 46 4.40 15.03 -15.16
N GLN A 47 3.46 15.24 -16.09
CA GLN A 47 2.25 16.03 -15.88
C GLN A 47 1.39 15.45 -14.75
N ASN A 48 1.16 14.14 -14.75
CA ASN A 48 0.41 13.49 -13.67
C ASN A 48 1.16 13.61 -12.33
N ALA A 49 2.48 13.39 -12.32
CA ALA A 49 3.30 13.54 -11.12
C ALA A 49 3.26 14.97 -10.56
N LEU A 50 3.39 15.97 -11.43
CA LEU A 50 3.27 17.38 -11.08
C LEU A 50 1.86 17.74 -10.60
N LEU A 51 0.82 17.15 -11.18
CA LEU A 51 -0.57 17.34 -10.74
C LEU A 51 -0.79 16.80 -9.33
N PHE A 52 -0.30 15.58 -9.04
CA PHE A 52 -0.37 14.99 -7.69
C PHE A 52 0.45 15.80 -6.70
N LEU A 53 1.70 16.15 -7.04
CA LEU A 53 2.59 16.91 -6.18
C LEU A 53 2.03 18.32 -5.90
N GLY A 54 1.57 19.03 -6.93
CA GLY A 54 0.96 20.34 -6.81
C GLY A 54 -0.31 20.31 -5.96
N SER A 55 -1.16 19.30 -6.16
CA SER A 55 -2.38 19.13 -5.36
C SER A 55 -2.04 18.82 -3.89
N ALA A 56 -1.04 17.97 -3.64
CA ALA A 56 -0.56 17.68 -2.29
C ALA A 56 -0.01 18.96 -1.61
N LEU A 57 0.83 19.73 -2.30
CA LEU A 57 1.38 20.99 -1.79
C LEU A 57 0.30 22.02 -1.48
N VAL A 58 -0.72 22.14 -2.33
CA VAL A 58 -1.88 23.03 -2.08
C VAL A 58 -2.63 22.58 -0.84
N LEU A 59 -2.96 21.30 -0.70
CA LEU A 59 -3.67 20.78 0.46
C LEU A 59 -2.87 20.95 1.76
N THR A 60 -1.56 20.68 1.72
CA THR A 60 -0.66 20.95 2.85
C THR A 60 -0.59 22.44 3.17
N GLY A 61 -0.53 23.30 2.15
CA GLY A 61 -0.59 24.75 2.30
C GLY A 61 -1.88 25.22 2.97
N ILE A 62 -3.03 24.62 2.64
CA ILE A 62 -4.31 24.88 3.31
C ILE A 62 -4.24 24.50 4.79
N ILE A 63 -3.71 23.32 5.12
CA ILE A 63 -3.54 22.91 6.53
C ILE A 63 -2.69 23.93 7.31
N PHE A 64 -1.53 24.32 6.77
CA PHE A 64 -0.67 25.31 7.43
C PHE A 64 -1.27 26.70 7.49
N PHE A 65 -2.03 27.10 6.46
CA PHE A 65 -2.75 28.37 6.45
C PHE A 65 -3.76 28.43 7.60
N PHE A 66 -4.54 27.36 7.81
CA PHE A 66 -5.46 27.26 8.95
C PHE A 66 -4.74 27.24 10.28
N ALA A 67 -3.63 26.49 10.40
CA ALA A 67 -2.84 26.42 11.62
C ALA A 67 -2.27 27.80 12.00
N TYR A 68 -1.69 28.52 11.03
CA TYR A 68 -1.10 29.84 11.26
C TYR A 68 -2.16 30.91 11.58
N ASN A 69 -3.27 30.93 10.84
CA ASN A 69 -4.32 31.93 11.01
C ASN A 69 -5.40 31.54 12.03
N TRP A 70 -5.21 30.44 12.79
CA TRP A 70 -6.26 29.85 13.63
C TRP A 70 -6.89 30.84 14.62
N LYS A 71 -6.03 31.65 15.28
CA LYS A 71 -6.45 32.63 16.29
C LYS A 71 -7.08 33.88 15.71
N SER A 72 -6.69 34.28 14.50
CA SER A 72 -7.19 35.49 13.83
C SER A 72 -8.45 35.26 13.02
N MET A 73 -8.78 34.00 12.68
CA MET A 73 -9.96 33.65 11.90
C MET A 73 -11.20 33.41 12.76
N GLY A 74 -12.28 34.13 12.43
CA GLY A 74 -13.60 33.84 12.97
C GLY A 74 -14.14 32.47 12.49
N PRO A 75 -15.01 31.79 13.27
CA PRO A 75 -15.59 30.49 12.91
C PRO A 75 -16.21 30.45 11.51
N PHE A 76 -17.00 31.47 11.16
CA PHE A 76 -17.69 31.55 9.87
C PHE A 76 -16.73 31.52 8.68
N LEU A 77 -15.61 32.24 8.77
CA LEU A 77 -14.59 32.27 7.71
C LEU A 77 -13.91 30.90 7.55
N LYS A 78 -13.66 30.20 8.66
CA LYS A 78 -13.07 28.87 8.65
C LYS A 78 -13.94 27.88 7.87
N PHE A 79 -15.25 27.86 8.15
CA PHE A 79 -16.19 26.95 7.48
C PHE A 79 -16.41 27.32 6.02
N ILE A 80 -16.67 28.60 5.70
CA ILE A 80 -16.91 29.03 4.32
C ILE A 80 -15.72 28.73 3.42
N LEU A 81 -14.49 28.95 3.90
CA LEU A 81 -13.32 28.72 3.07
C LEU A 81 -13.17 27.23 2.69
N LEU A 82 -13.43 26.33 3.65
CA LEU A 82 -13.37 24.89 3.42
C LEU A 82 -14.54 24.39 2.58
N GLU A 83 -15.77 24.81 2.87
CA GLU A 83 -16.97 24.45 2.12
C GLU A 83 -16.89 24.97 0.68
N ALA A 84 -16.47 26.21 0.46
CA ALA A 84 -16.24 26.76 -0.87
C ALA A 84 -15.16 25.98 -1.62
N GLY A 85 -14.05 25.61 -0.96
CA GLY A 85 -13.01 24.77 -1.55
C GLY A 85 -13.53 23.39 -1.98
N ILE A 86 -14.34 22.75 -1.14
CA ILE A 86 -15.00 21.48 -1.46
C ILE A 86 -15.95 21.63 -2.64
N LEU A 87 -16.80 22.66 -2.63
CA LEU A 87 -17.74 22.94 -3.72
C LEU A 87 -17.02 23.20 -5.04
N VAL A 88 -15.97 24.01 -5.04
CA VAL A 88 -15.14 24.24 -6.24
C VAL A 88 -14.57 22.94 -6.77
N CYS A 89 -14.03 22.07 -5.91
CA CYS A 89 -13.49 20.78 -6.33
C CYS A 89 -14.57 19.87 -6.94
N VAL A 90 -15.74 19.77 -6.30
CA VAL A 90 -16.85 18.92 -6.74
C VAL A 90 -17.49 19.44 -8.03
N ILE A 91 -17.76 20.74 -8.12
CA ILE A 91 -18.31 21.37 -9.33
C ILE A 91 -17.32 21.23 -10.50
N SER A 92 -16.04 21.52 -10.27
CA SER A 92 -15.00 21.35 -11.30
C SER A 92 -14.89 19.90 -11.78
N MET A 93 -15.08 18.93 -10.89
CA MET A 93 -15.14 17.51 -11.26
C MET A 93 -16.32 17.21 -12.21
N PHE A 94 -17.51 17.76 -11.96
CA PHE A 94 -18.67 17.61 -12.85
C PHE A 94 -18.43 18.24 -14.23
N VAL A 95 -17.83 19.43 -14.27
CA VAL A 95 -17.51 20.14 -15.53
C VAL A 95 -16.47 19.36 -16.34
N LEU A 96 -15.41 18.86 -15.69
CA LEU A 96 -14.31 18.15 -16.36
C LEU A 96 -14.63 16.68 -16.68
N LYS A 97 -15.73 16.14 -16.16
CA LYS A 97 -16.18 14.74 -16.23
C LYS A 97 -15.19 13.77 -15.55
N LEU A 98 -15.72 12.77 -14.83
CA LEU A 98 -14.96 11.73 -14.09
C LEU A 98 -13.98 10.87 -14.90
N LYS A 99 -13.88 11.09 -16.22
CA LYS A 99 -12.89 10.42 -17.09
C LYS A 99 -11.50 11.06 -16.98
N SER A 100 -11.41 12.35 -16.66
CA SER A 100 -10.13 13.05 -16.55
C SER A 100 -9.41 12.72 -15.25
N VAL A 101 -8.07 12.58 -15.30
CA VAL A 101 -7.22 12.44 -14.10
C VAL A 101 -7.38 13.67 -13.19
N VAL A 102 -7.53 14.86 -13.78
CA VAL A 102 -7.75 16.11 -13.04
C VAL A 102 -9.04 16.04 -12.21
N ALA A 103 -10.14 15.55 -12.79
CA ALA A 103 -11.41 15.40 -12.09
C ALA A 103 -11.31 14.44 -10.89
N LYS A 104 -10.53 13.36 -11.03
CA LYS A 104 -10.27 12.39 -9.96
C LYS A 104 -9.39 12.98 -8.86
N VAL A 105 -8.38 13.78 -9.22
CA VAL A 105 -7.53 14.48 -8.26
C VAL A 105 -8.32 15.55 -7.52
N LEU A 106 -9.21 16.29 -8.18
CA LEU A 106 -10.10 17.25 -7.52
C LEU A 106 -11.04 16.57 -6.53
N LEU A 107 -11.60 15.40 -6.88
CA LEU A 107 -12.43 14.64 -5.95
C LEU A 107 -11.63 14.11 -4.76
N LEU A 108 -10.38 13.69 -4.98
CA LEU A 108 -9.44 13.34 -3.90
C LEU A 108 -9.17 14.55 -2.99
N SER A 109 -8.92 15.73 -3.57
CA SER A 109 -8.73 16.97 -2.83
C SER A 109 -9.98 17.33 -2.01
N ALA A 110 -11.17 17.21 -2.60
CA ALA A 110 -12.43 17.40 -1.88
C ALA A 110 -12.53 16.45 -0.67
N SER A 111 -12.22 15.17 -0.84
CA SER A 111 -12.22 14.19 0.25
C SER A 111 -11.26 14.55 1.38
N ILE A 112 -10.09 15.13 1.07
CA ILE A 112 -9.13 15.60 2.07
C ILE A 112 -9.64 16.86 2.78
N LEU A 113 -10.18 17.82 2.04
CA LEU A 113 -10.80 19.02 2.60
C LEU A 113 -11.98 18.68 3.53
N THR A 114 -12.74 17.63 3.24
CA THR A 114 -13.78 17.11 4.17
C THR A 114 -13.20 16.68 5.51
N GLY A 115 -12.05 16.01 5.53
CA GLY A 115 -11.36 15.67 6.78
C GLY A 115 -10.91 16.90 7.56
N ILE A 116 -10.37 17.91 6.85
CA ILE A 116 -10.00 19.20 7.46
C ILE A 116 -11.24 19.91 8.03
N LEU A 117 -12.36 19.92 7.30
CA LEU A 117 -13.63 20.48 7.76
C LEU A 117 -14.11 19.83 9.06
N LEU A 118 -14.08 18.49 9.14
CA LEU A 118 -14.44 17.76 10.36
C LEU A 118 -13.50 18.09 11.54
N ALA A 119 -12.19 18.22 11.28
CA ALA A 119 -11.23 18.63 12.30
C ALA A 119 -11.48 20.06 12.80
N VAL A 120 -11.70 21.00 11.87
CA VAL A 120 -12.03 22.39 12.18
C VAL A 120 -13.34 22.49 12.95
N PHE A 121 -14.33 21.67 12.61
CA PHE A 121 -15.60 21.59 13.33
C PHE A 121 -15.39 21.17 14.79
N GLY A 122 -14.72 20.03 15.02
CA GLY A 122 -14.45 19.52 16.37
C GLY A 122 -13.65 20.49 17.23
N GLN A 123 -12.65 21.16 16.65
CA GLN A 123 -11.83 22.15 17.36
C GLN A 123 -12.57 23.47 17.63
N THR A 124 -13.44 23.92 16.72
CA THR A 124 -14.17 25.19 16.87
C THR A 124 -15.27 25.10 17.91
N TYR A 125 -16.00 23.99 17.92
CA TYR A 125 -17.12 23.77 18.84
C TYR A 125 -16.77 22.97 20.08
N GLN A 126 -15.51 22.54 20.21
CA GLN A 126 -15.00 21.75 21.36
C GLN A 126 -15.95 20.61 21.71
N THR A 127 -16.33 19.81 20.71
CA THR A 127 -17.38 18.78 20.86
C THR A 127 -17.03 17.69 21.89
N GLY A 128 -15.81 17.66 22.41
CA GLY A 128 -15.31 16.62 23.31
C GLY A 128 -15.24 15.24 22.64
N ALA A 129 -15.48 15.16 21.33
CA ALA A 129 -15.48 13.92 20.59
C ALA A 129 -14.06 13.37 20.46
N ASP A 130 -13.94 12.06 20.61
CA ASP A 130 -12.69 11.34 20.44
C ASP A 130 -12.18 11.43 19.00
N ALA A 131 -10.86 11.31 18.83
CA ALA A 131 -10.27 11.40 17.49
C ALA A 131 -10.74 10.27 16.56
N TYR A 132 -11.03 9.06 17.09
CA TYR A 132 -11.52 7.95 16.27
C TYR A 132 -12.86 8.29 15.59
N GLU A 133 -13.76 9.01 16.27
CA GLU A 133 -15.07 9.41 15.74
C GLU A 133 -14.94 10.31 14.51
N LEU A 134 -13.94 11.20 14.51
CA LEU A 134 -13.60 12.04 13.37
C LEU A 134 -13.23 11.19 12.16
N PHE A 135 -12.32 10.21 12.33
CA PHE A 135 -11.87 9.36 11.22
C PHE A 135 -12.96 8.41 10.72
N VAL A 136 -13.80 7.88 11.62
CA VAL A 136 -14.97 7.06 11.24
C VAL A 136 -15.98 7.90 10.46
N SER A 137 -16.33 9.09 10.97
CA SER A 137 -17.24 10.02 10.28
C SER A 137 -16.68 10.43 8.92
N TRP A 138 -15.37 10.72 8.85
CA TRP A 138 -14.69 11.03 7.60
C TRP A 138 -14.80 9.89 6.60
N ALA A 139 -14.50 8.65 7.00
CA ALA A 139 -14.62 7.47 6.15
C ALA A 139 -16.05 7.28 5.62
N ILE A 140 -17.07 7.48 6.45
CA ILE A 140 -18.48 7.37 6.07
C ILE A 140 -18.85 8.44 5.04
N VAL A 141 -18.53 9.70 5.31
CA VAL A 141 -18.91 10.83 4.46
C VAL A 141 -18.30 10.74 3.06
N ILE A 142 -17.05 10.29 2.93
CA ILE A 142 -16.38 10.21 1.62
C ILE A 142 -16.63 8.88 0.88
N LEU A 143 -17.24 7.87 1.53
CA LEU A 143 -17.47 6.56 0.92
C LEU A 143 -18.24 6.63 -0.41
N PRO A 144 -19.32 7.43 -0.57
CA PRO A 144 -19.98 7.58 -1.85
C PRO A 144 -19.04 8.11 -2.95
N TRP A 145 -18.15 9.03 -2.61
CA TRP A 145 -17.18 9.61 -3.55
C TRP A 145 -16.13 8.57 -3.95
N VAL A 146 -15.67 7.75 -3.01
CA VAL A 146 -14.76 6.63 -3.28
C VAL A 146 -15.36 5.66 -4.30
N ILE A 147 -16.62 5.25 -4.11
CA ILE A 147 -17.33 4.33 -5.00
C ILE A 147 -17.52 4.93 -6.40
N VAL A 148 -18.00 6.18 -6.48
CA VAL A 148 -18.30 6.85 -7.76
C VAL A 148 -17.04 7.18 -8.54
N SER A 149 -15.95 7.55 -7.86
CA SER A 149 -14.70 7.99 -8.50
C SER A 149 -14.05 6.92 -9.38
N ARG A 150 -14.24 5.63 -9.02
CA ARG A 150 -13.48 4.49 -9.58
C ARG A 150 -11.99 4.84 -9.67
N PHE A 151 -11.47 5.42 -8.60
CA PHE A 151 -10.11 5.94 -8.53
C PHE A 151 -9.36 5.27 -7.40
N ALA A 152 -8.32 4.52 -7.76
CA ALA A 152 -7.63 3.69 -6.80
C ALA A 152 -6.89 4.49 -5.72
N ALA A 153 -6.33 5.65 -6.05
CA ALA A 153 -5.67 6.47 -5.03
C ALA A 153 -6.65 6.97 -3.96
N LEU A 154 -7.87 7.34 -4.36
CA LEU A 154 -8.93 7.71 -3.40
C LEU A 154 -9.42 6.51 -2.59
N TRP A 155 -9.53 5.33 -3.19
CA TRP A 155 -9.88 4.11 -2.46
C TRP A 155 -8.80 3.67 -1.46
N ILE A 156 -7.52 3.75 -1.83
CA ILE A 156 -6.40 3.50 -0.90
C ILE A 156 -6.37 4.57 0.21
N GLY A 157 -6.59 5.84 -0.13
CA GLY A 157 -6.71 6.91 0.86
C GLY A 157 -7.85 6.66 1.86
N TRP A 158 -8.99 6.18 1.38
CA TRP A 158 -10.10 5.77 2.23
C TRP A 158 -9.75 4.59 3.15
N LEU A 159 -9.04 3.58 2.63
CA LEU A 159 -8.54 2.48 3.47
C LEU A 159 -7.58 2.96 4.54
N ILE A 160 -6.70 3.93 4.24
CA ILE A 160 -5.82 4.54 5.25
C ILE A 160 -6.67 5.21 6.34
N ILE A 161 -7.69 5.99 5.98
CA ILE A 161 -8.60 6.63 6.95
C ILE A 161 -9.30 5.59 7.83
N VAL A 162 -9.80 4.48 7.24
CA VAL A 162 -10.44 3.39 7.98
C VAL A 162 -9.47 2.69 8.94
N ASN A 163 -8.25 2.36 8.48
CA ASN A 163 -7.23 1.75 9.34
C ASN A 163 -6.83 2.70 10.48
N THR A 164 -6.66 4.00 10.20
CA THR A 164 -6.38 5.01 11.24
C THR A 164 -7.53 5.11 12.23
N GLY A 165 -8.77 5.11 11.77
CA GLY A 165 -9.95 5.11 12.64
C GLY A 165 -10.00 3.88 13.56
N ALA A 166 -9.72 2.68 13.03
CA ALA A 166 -9.66 1.45 13.81
C ALA A 166 -8.53 1.47 14.86
N THR A 167 -7.34 1.96 14.49
CA THR A 167 -6.21 2.13 15.42
C THR A 167 -6.53 3.14 16.52
N LEU A 168 -7.11 4.30 16.18
CA LEU A 168 -7.50 5.32 17.16
C LEU A 168 -8.59 4.81 18.09
N TYR A 169 -9.57 4.05 17.58
CA TYR A 169 -10.60 3.42 18.40
C TYR A 169 -9.97 2.45 19.41
N TRP A 170 -8.95 1.68 18.98
CA TRP A 170 -8.25 0.80 19.90
C TRP A 170 -7.51 1.58 20.99
N ILE A 171 -6.75 2.63 20.63
CA ILE A 171 -6.01 3.48 21.56
C ILE A 171 -6.95 4.20 22.55
N GLN A 172 -8.10 4.69 22.10
CA GLN A 172 -8.97 5.57 22.88
C GLN A 172 -10.04 4.81 23.67
N VAL A 173 -10.48 3.64 23.16
CA VAL A 173 -11.61 2.89 23.72
C VAL A 173 -11.26 1.44 24.00
N ALA A 174 -10.80 0.67 23.01
CA ALA A 174 -10.71 -0.79 23.15
C ALA A 174 -9.63 -1.24 24.16
N GLU A 175 -8.46 -0.61 24.17
CA GLU A 175 -7.42 -0.88 25.18
C GLU A 175 -7.82 -0.32 26.56
N PRO A 176 -8.17 0.97 26.73
CA PRO A 176 -8.40 1.52 28.07
C PRO A 176 -9.68 1.02 28.76
N VAL A 177 -10.73 0.70 27.99
CA VAL A 177 -12.05 0.34 28.53
C VAL A 177 -12.30 -1.16 28.52
N HIS A 178 -11.79 -1.87 27.50
CA HIS A 178 -12.07 -3.29 27.29
C HIS A 178 -10.83 -4.19 27.43
N ASP A 179 -9.67 -3.63 27.80
CA ASP A 179 -8.40 -4.35 27.96
C ASP A 179 -8.06 -5.22 26.72
N THR A 180 -8.39 -4.68 25.54
CA THR A 180 -8.23 -5.42 24.29
C THR A 180 -6.76 -5.47 23.90
N SER A 181 -6.19 -6.67 23.77
CA SER A 181 -4.80 -6.84 23.34
C SER A 181 -4.48 -6.19 21.98
N PHE A 182 -3.25 -5.69 21.84
CA PHE A 182 -2.72 -5.16 20.58
C PHE A 182 -2.70 -6.21 19.45
N ASP A 183 -2.59 -7.48 19.81
CA ASP A 183 -2.64 -8.61 18.87
C ASP A 183 -4.01 -8.67 18.16
N LEU A 184 -5.10 -8.38 18.88
CA LEU A 184 -6.44 -8.36 18.29
C LEU A 184 -6.63 -7.17 17.35
N LEU A 185 -6.04 -6.00 17.65
CA LEU A 185 -5.98 -4.88 16.70
C LEU A 185 -5.25 -5.31 15.42
N CYS A 186 -4.10 -5.98 15.54
CA CYS A 186 -3.35 -6.48 14.40
C CYS A 186 -4.19 -7.44 13.53
N VAL A 187 -4.93 -8.35 14.17
CA VAL A 187 -5.87 -9.25 13.48
C VAL A 187 -6.99 -8.48 12.79
N LEU A 188 -7.57 -7.46 13.44
CA LEU A 188 -8.62 -6.62 12.86
C LEU A 188 -8.11 -5.85 11.62
N LEU A 189 -6.94 -5.21 11.72
CA LEU A 189 -6.33 -4.49 10.59
C LEU A 189 -6.01 -5.45 9.44
N ALA A 190 -5.48 -6.64 9.75
CA ALA A 190 -5.27 -7.68 8.74
C ALA A 190 -6.59 -8.09 8.07
N GLY A 191 -7.66 -8.24 8.84
CA GLY A 191 -9.01 -8.55 8.33
C GLY A 191 -9.54 -7.48 7.37
N ILE A 192 -9.43 -6.20 7.73
CA ILE A 192 -9.85 -5.07 6.88
C ILE A 192 -9.07 -5.09 5.55
N ASN A 193 -7.74 -5.22 5.61
CA ASN A 193 -6.89 -5.20 4.41
C ASN A 193 -7.06 -6.47 3.57
N CYS A 194 -7.32 -7.63 4.20
CA CYS A 194 -7.63 -8.87 3.50
C CYS A 194 -8.97 -8.79 2.77
N ALA A 195 -10.01 -8.24 3.41
CA ALA A 195 -11.30 -7.99 2.76
C ALA A 195 -11.13 -7.05 1.55
N ALA A 196 -10.35 -5.98 1.69
CA ALA A 196 -10.02 -5.09 0.58
C ALA A 196 -9.26 -5.81 -0.56
N LEU A 197 -8.32 -6.70 -0.23
CA LEU A 197 -7.60 -7.52 -1.20
C LEU A 197 -8.55 -8.45 -1.96
N VAL A 198 -9.47 -9.13 -1.26
CA VAL A 198 -10.49 -9.99 -1.88
C VAL A 198 -11.41 -9.19 -2.80
N LEU A 199 -11.88 -8.01 -2.36
CA LEU A 199 -12.69 -7.11 -3.19
C LEU A 199 -11.93 -6.66 -4.44
N ARG A 200 -10.62 -6.40 -4.32
CA ARG A 200 -9.76 -6.07 -5.46
C ARG A 200 -9.67 -7.24 -6.44
N GLU A 201 -9.38 -8.45 -5.98
CA GLU A 201 -9.27 -9.62 -6.86
C GLU A 201 -10.60 -9.93 -7.55
N PHE A 202 -11.71 -9.82 -6.82
CA PHE A 202 -13.05 -9.95 -7.39
C PHE A 202 -13.33 -8.89 -8.45
N GLY A 203 -13.02 -7.62 -8.16
CA GLY A 203 -13.19 -6.51 -9.09
C GLY A 203 -12.29 -6.62 -10.32
N ALA A 204 -11.06 -7.09 -10.16
CA ALA A 204 -10.14 -7.34 -11.26
C ALA A 204 -10.65 -8.44 -12.20
N ASN A 205 -11.23 -9.52 -11.65
CA ASN A 205 -11.88 -10.59 -12.42
C ASN A 205 -13.15 -10.13 -13.14
N ARG A 206 -13.83 -9.09 -12.65
CA ARG A 206 -14.97 -8.44 -13.31
C ARG A 206 -14.56 -7.34 -14.30
N SER A 207 -13.30 -7.29 -14.69
CA SER A 207 -12.76 -6.33 -15.66
C SER A 207 -12.86 -4.85 -15.24
N LEU A 208 -12.89 -4.57 -13.93
CA LEU A 208 -12.84 -3.20 -13.43
C LEU A 208 -11.42 -2.64 -13.57
N ALA A 209 -11.15 -1.95 -14.69
CA ALA A 209 -9.83 -1.45 -15.08
C ALA A 209 -9.06 -0.70 -13.96
N TRP A 210 -9.76 0.07 -13.13
CA TRP A 210 -9.15 0.86 -12.06
C TRP A 210 -8.57 0.01 -10.89
N LEU A 211 -9.02 -1.23 -10.72
CA LEU A 211 -8.50 -2.17 -9.70
C LEU A 211 -7.39 -3.08 -10.23
N GLN A 212 -7.22 -3.16 -11.56
CA GLN A 212 -6.33 -4.13 -12.20
C GLN A 212 -4.84 -3.83 -12.04
N HIS A 213 -4.44 -2.61 -11.66
CA HIS A 213 -3.03 -2.32 -11.45
C HIS A 213 -2.41 -3.20 -10.36
N ARG A 214 -1.21 -3.71 -10.65
CA ARG A 214 -0.49 -4.70 -9.81
C ARG A 214 -0.04 -4.16 -8.46
N TRP A 215 0.23 -2.86 -8.37
CA TRP A 215 0.74 -2.25 -7.14
C TRP A 215 -0.31 -2.27 -6.02
N HIS A 216 -1.61 -2.21 -6.34
CA HIS A 216 -2.69 -2.30 -5.34
C HIS A 216 -2.65 -3.63 -4.59
N ARG A 217 -2.49 -4.74 -5.34
CA ARG A 217 -2.39 -6.09 -4.78
C ARG A 217 -1.19 -6.19 -3.84
N GLY A 218 -0.02 -5.71 -4.29
CA GLY A 218 1.20 -5.72 -3.48
C GLY A 218 1.05 -4.91 -2.19
N LEU A 219 0.44 -3.72 -2.26
CA LEU A 219 0.22 -2.85 -1.11
C LEU A 219 -0.72 -3.49 -0.07
N LEU A 220 -1.87 -4.02 -0.52
CA LEU A 220 -2.86 -4.64 0.38
C LEU A 220 -2.32 -5.91 1.01
N LEU A 221 -1.62 -6.75 0.25
CA LEU A 221 -0.99 -7.95 0.78
C LEU A 221 0.12 -7.61 1.78
N ALA A 222 0.95 -6.60 1.49
CA ALA A 222 1.96 -6.13 2.42
C ALA A 222 1.32 -5.66 3.74
N ALA A 223 0.22 -4.91 3.69
CA ALA A 223 -0.51 -4.49 4.89
C ALA A 223 -1.02 -5.68 5.72
N VAL A 224 -1.59 -6.71 5.07
CA VAL A 224 -2.03 -7.95 5.75
C VAL A 224 -0.84 -8.67 6.41
N LEU A 225 0.25 -8.87 5.67
CA LEU A 225 1.42 -9.60 6.17
C LEU A 225 2.11 -8.85 7.32
N ILE A 226 2.27 -7.53 7.21
CA ILE A 226 2.89 -6.70 8.26
C ILE A 226 2.05 -6.76 9.53
N ALA A 227 0.73 -6.58 9.42
CA ALA A 227 -0.17 -6.63 10.57
C ALA A 227 -0.09 -8.00 11.28
N LEU A 228 -0.09 -9.10 10.53
CA LEU A 228 -0.02 -10.45 11.11
C LEU A 228 1.39 -10.87 11.57
N CYS A 229 2.46 -10.26 11.05
CA CYS A 229 3.82 -10.53 11.50
C CYS A 229 4.03 -10.16 12.97
N ILE A 230 3.41 -9.08 13.45
CA ILE A 230 3.55 -8.59 14.83
C ILE A 230 3.14 -9.66 15.87
N PRO A 231 1.90 -10.17 15.88
CA PRO A 231 1.48 -11.19 16.83
C PRO A 231 2.27 -12.50 16.68
N THR A 232 2.73 -12.81 15.45
CA THR A 232 3.55 -14.00 15.19
C THR A 232 4.94 -13.89 15.82
N VAL A 233 5.60 -12.74 15.67
CA VAL A 233 6.90 -12.47 16.29
C VAL A 233 6.76 -12.46 17.80
N LYS A 234 5.73 -11.80 18.34
CA LYS A 234 5.43 -11.76 19.77
C LYS A 234 5.28 -13.18 20.35
N LEU A 235 4.49 -14.04 19.71
CA LEU A 235 4.28 -15.42 20.14
C LEU A 235 5.60 -16.21 20.21
N ILE A 236 6.52 -15.98 19.27
CA ILE A 236 7.82 -16.64 19.25
C ILE A 236 8.72 -16.11 20.37
N THR A 237 8.76 -14.79 20.57
CA THR A 237 9.65 -14.16 21.56
C THR A 237 9.21 -14.40 23.00
N GLU A 238 7.91 -14.43 23.25
CA GLU A 238 7.32 -14.64 24.59
C GLU A 238 7.03 -16.11 24.89
N MET A 239 7.44 -17.03 24.01
CA MET A 239 7.28 -18.46 24.22
C MET A 239 7.90 -18.88 25.57
N GLY A 240 7.07 -19.47 26.44
CA GLY A 240 7.45 -19.91 27.79
C GLY A 240 7.04 -18.96 28.92
N VAL A 241 6.49 -17.77 28.61
CA VAL A 241 5.92 -16.84 29.60
C VAL A 241 4.43 -17.14 29.76
N ALA A 242 3.92 -17.16 31.00
CA ALA A 242 2.51 -17.38 31.30
C ALA A 242 1.67 -16.11 31.03
N THR A 243 1.45 -15.81 29.76
CA THR A 243 0.56 -14.73 29.28
C THR A 243 -0.60 -15.30 28.46
N ASP A 244 -1.71 -14.57 28.42
CA ASP A 244 -2.88 -14.90 27.58
C ASP A 244 -2.52 -14.77 26.08
N GLY A 245 -1.93 -15.82 25.51
CA GLY A 245 -1.44 -15.87 24.14
C GLY A 245 -2.49 -16.20 23.08
N THR A 246 -3.78 -16.20 23.41
CA THR A 246 -4.86 -16.65 22.50
C THR A 246 -4.98 -15.77 21.25
N ALA A 247 -4.90 -14.44 21.41
CA ALA A 247 -4.95 -13.49 20.30
C ALA A 247 -3.67 -13.57 19.43
N ALA A 248 -2.51 -13.73 20.06
CA ALA A 248 -1.24 -13.92 19.36
C ALA A 248 -1.22 -15.25 18.57
N LEU A 249 -1.78 -16.32 19.14
CA LEU A 249 -1.98 -17.61 18.45
C LEU A 249 -2.91 -17.46 17.26
N LEU A 250 -4.05 -16.78 17.42
CA LEU A 250 -4.98 -16.50 16.32
C LEU A 250 -4.27 -15.75 15.19
N GLY A 251 -3.54 -14.68 15.51
CA GLY A 251 -2.74 -13.91 14.55
C GLY A 251 -1.71 -14.77 13.82
N SER A 252 -1.02 -15.66 14.55
CA SER A 252 -0.02 -16.58 13.99
C SER A 252 -0.63 -17.62 13.04
N VAL A 253 -1.77 -18.20 13.42
CA VAL A 253 -2.50 -19.14 12.56
C VAL A 253 -2.96 -18.44 11.28
N LEU A 254 -3.51 -17.23 11.40
CA LEU A 254 -3.92 -16.43 10.24
C LEU A 254 -2.72 -16.04 9.37
N TRP A 255 -1.54 -15.78 9.97
CA TRP A 255 -0.31 -15.50 9.23
C TRP A 255 0.13 -16.70 8.38
N VAL A 256 0.11 -17.91 8.96
CA VAL A 256 0.42 -19.15 8.23
C VAL A 256 -0.57 -19.37 7.09
N VAL A 257 -1.87 -19.17 7.35
CA VAL A 257 -2.92 -19.26 6.31
C VAL A 257 -2.68 -18.25 5.19
N ALA A 258 -2.32 -17.00 5.53
CA ALA A 258 -2.04 -15.95 4.55
C ALA A 258 -0.82 -16.27 3.67
N ILE A 259 0.26 -16.81 4.26
CA ILE A 259 1.47 -17.19 3.51
C ILE A 259 1.21 -18.41 2.64
N VAL A 260 0.65 -19.48 3.18
CA VAL A 260 0.42 -20.72 2.43
C VAL A 260 -0.63 -20.48 1.34
N GLY A 261 -1.76 -19.88 1.69
CA GLY A 261 -2.83 -19.56 0.75
C GLY A 261 -2.40 -18.56 -0.30
N GLY A 262 -1.69 -17.50 0.10
CA GLY A 262 -1.11 -16.50 -0.80
C GLY A 262 -0.08 -17.13 -1.75
N TYR A 263 0.81 -17.98 -1.25
CA TYR A 263 1.83 -18.66 -2.04
C TYR A 263 1.18 -19.51 -3.13
N ILE A 264 0.23 -20.38 -2.75
CA ILE A 264 -0.48 -21.24 -3.70
C ILE A 264 -1.24 -20.41 -4.74
N CYS A 265 -1.95 -19.38 -4.30
CA CYS A 265 -2.74 -18.51 -5.17
C CYS A 265 -1.88 -17.77 -6.19
N TYR A 266 -0.83 -17.06 -5.72
CA TYR A 266 0.03 -16.24 -6.59
C TYR A 266 1.09 -17.04 -7.35
N ARG A 267 1.34 -18.29 -6.97
CA ARG A 267 2.24 -19.18 -7.74
C ARG A 267 1.51 -19.87 -8.89
N HIS A 268 0.27 -20.29 -8.68
CA HIS A 268 -0.43 -21.19 -9.61
C HIS A 268 -1.65 -20.57 -10.30
N ARG A 269 -2.44 -19.75 -9.61
CA ARG A 269 -3.67 -19.17 -10.18
C ARG A 269 -3.45 -17.80 -10.80
N LEU A 270 -2.68 -16.96 -10.13
CA LEU A 270 -2.45 -15.55 -10.50
C LEU A 270 -0.95 -15.25 -10.48
N PRO A 271 -0.16 -15.79 -11.44
CA PRO A 271 1.30 -15.67 -11.43
C PRO A 271 1.74 -14.21 -11.39
N ASP A 272 2.22 -13.79 -10.22
CA ASP A 272 2.71 -12.43 -9.97
C ASP A 272 3.92 -12.48 -9.03
N MET A 273 5.02 -11.87 -9.48
CA MET A 273 6.30 -11.88 -8.76
C MET A 273 6.28 -11.01 -7.52
N LEU A 274 5.56 -9.88 -7.54
CA LEU A 274 5.57 -8.93 -6.44
C LEU A 274 4.93 -9.52 -5.16
N PRO A 275 3.72 -10.09 -5.21
CA PRO A 275 3.12 -10.79 -4.07
C PRO A 275 3.97 -11.96 -3.55
N LEU A 276 4.56 -12.75 -4.47
CA LEU A 276 5.38 -13.89 -4.09
C LEU A 276 6.65 -13.46 -3.35
N ALA A 277 7.29 -12.38 -3.80
CA ALA A 277 8.46 -11.81 -3.13
C ALA A 277 8.11 -11.30 -1.73
N LEU A 278 6.95 -10.63 -1.56
CA LEU A 278 6.47 -10.17 -0.25
C LEU A 278 6.22 -11.33 0.72
N ILE A 279 5.59 -12.41 0.24
CA ILE A 279 5.33 -13.62 1.04
C ILE A 279 6.63 -14.29 1.48
N VAL A 280 7.58 -14.46 0.56
CA VAL A 280 8.89 -15.04 0.88
C VAL A 280 9.66 -14.15 1.87
N MET A 281 9.64 -12.83 1.69
CA MET A 281 10.23 -11.89 2.65
C MET A 281 9.61 -12.01 4.05
N ALA A 282 8.27 -12.05 4.13
CA ALA A 282 7.58 -12.22 5.41
C ALA A 282 7.96 -13.56 6.08
N ALA A 283 8.00 -14.64 5.30
CA ALA A 283 8.43 -15.95 5.79
C ALA A 283 9.87 -15.92 6.31
N CYS A 284 10.80 -15.30 5.58
CA CYS A 284 12.19 -15.17 6.01
C CYS A 284 12.31 -14.42 7.34
N LEU A 285 11.56 -13.33 7.51
CA LEU A 285 11.57 -12.57 8.77
C LEU A 285 11.20 -13.46 9.96
N VAL A 286 10.06 -14.15 9.89
CA VAL A 286 9.59 -15.00 10.99
C VAL A 286 10.51 -16.20 11.23
N VAL A 287 11.04 -16.82 10.16
CA VAL A 287 12.03 -17.90 10.28
C VAL A 287 13.30 -17.41 10.97
N LEU A 288 13.80 -16.21 10.63
CA LEU A 288 14.98 -15.64 11.29
C LEU A 288 14.72 -15.34 12.77
N VAL A 289 13.55 -14.81 13.11
CA VAL A 289 13.17 -14.60 14.52
C VAL A 289 13.10 -15.93 15.28
N LEU A 290 12.51 -16.97 14.68
CA LEU A 290 12.42 -18.30 15.28
C LEU A 290 13.81 -18.92 15.50
N ILE A 291 14.68 -18.90 14.48
CA ILE A 291 16.05 -19.41 14.60
C ILE A 291 16.81 -18.62 15.67
N GLY A 292 16.70 -17.30 15.66
CA GLY A 292 17.29 -16.43 16.68
C GLY A 292 16.86 -16.86 18.07
N ARG A 293 15.55 -16.96 18.31
CA ARG A 293 15.01 -17.36 19.62
C ARG A 293 15.60 -18.69 20.10
N ILE A 294 15.60 -19.73 19.25
CA ILE A 294 16.13 -21.07 19.58
C ILE A 294 17.62 -21.01 19.88
N VAL A 295 18.40 -20.31 19.05
CA VAL A 295 19.87 -20.22 19.19
C VAL A 295 20.25 -19.48 20.47
N PHE A 296 19.58 -18.35 20.79
CA PHE A 296 19.81 -17.59 22.02
C PHE A 296 19.39 -18.34 23.29
N GLU A 297 18.38 -19.21 23.21
CA GLU A 297 17.95 -20.02 24.35
C GLU A 297 18.92 -21.18 24.64
N VAL A 298 19.37 -21.90 23.60
CA VAL A 298 20.25 -23.06 23.75
C VAL A 298 21.68 -22.68 24.14
N ALA A 299 22.20 -21.56 23.64
CA ALA A 299 23.59 -21.16 23.80
C ALA A 299 23.76 -19.97 24.78
N SER A 300 22.95 -19.94 25.84
CA SER A 300 23.05 -18.94 26.90
C SER A 300 24.48 -18.92 27.49
N GLY A 301 25.18 -17.80 27.36
CA GLY A 301 26.57 -17.61 27.84
C GLY A 301 27.66 -17.39 26.78
N LEU A 302 27.36 -17.52 25.48
CA LEU A 302 28.29 -17.24 24.36
C LEU A 302 27.80 -16.10 23.45
N GLU A 303 27.25 -15.04 24.05
CA GLU A 303 26.49 -13.99 23.35
C GLU A 303 27.27 -13.34 22.19
N GLU A 304 28.55 -13.01 22.40
CA GLU A 304 29.39 -12.35 21.38
C GLU A 304 29.54 -13.19 20.10
N TRP A 305 29.79 -14.50 20.25
CA TRP A 305 29.90 -15.42 19.11
C TRP A 305 28.55 -15.65 18.45
N LEU A 306 27.47 -15.63 19.23
CA LEU A 306 26.12 -15.85 18.75
C LEU A 306 25.66 -14.79 17.75
N PHE A 307 26.00 -13.52 18.00
CA PHE A 307 25.70 -12.44 17.07
C PHE A 307 26.40 -12.62 15.72
N LEU A 308 27.66 -13.09 15.71
CA LEU A 308 28.39 -13.38 14.48
C LEU A 308 27.74 -14.53 13.70
N PHE A 309 27.40 -15.64 14.37
CA PHE A 309 26.70 -16.77 13.75
C PHE A 309 25.33 -16.38 13.19
N MET A 310 24.60 -15.52 13.90
CA MET A 310 23.32 -14.99 13.43
C MET A 310 23.49 -14.19 12.13
N GLY A 311 24.58 -13.43 12.00
CA GLY A 311 24.93 -12.75 10.74
C GLY A 311 25.04 -13.70 9.55
N PHE A 312 25.73 -14.84 9.72
CA PHE A 312 25.83 -15.86 8.68
C PHE A 312 24.48 -16.53 8.37
N ILE A 313 23.66 -16.79 9.38
CA ILE A 313 22.30 -17.34 9.21
C ILE A 313 21.43 -16.39 8.39
N ILE A 314 21.46 -15.09 8.72
CA ILE A 314 20.72 -14.05 7.98
C ILE A 314 21.13 -14.05 6.51
N ILE A 315 22.44 -14.02 6.24
CA ILE A 315 22.97 -14.06 4.87
C ILE A 315 22.52 -15.35 4.15
N GLY A 316 22.58 -16.50 4.82
CA GLY A 316 22.17 -17.80 4.27
C GLY A 316 20.69 -17.82 3.90
N VAL A 317 19.80 -17.47 4.83
CA VAL A 317 18.34 -17.45 4.62
C VAL A 317 17.95 -16.50 3.49
N ILE A 318 18.47 -15.26 3.51
CA ILE A 318 18.18 -14.27 2.48
C ILE A 318 18.73 -14.70 1.12
N SER A 319 19.93 -15.29 1.07
CA SER A 319 20.53 -15.77 -0.18
C SER A 319 19.74 -16.94 -0.77
N CYS A 320 19.34 -17.91 0.06
CA CYS A 320 18.48 -19.02 -0.37
C CYS A 320 17.14 -18.50 -0.91
N ALA A 321 16.51 -17.56 -0.22
CA ALA A 321 15.27 -16.92 -0.66
C ALA A 321 15.43 -16.19 -1.99
N ALA A 322 16.51 -15.42 -2.16
CA ALA A 322 16.80 -14.71 -3.40
C ALA A 322 17.04 -15.66 -4.58
N VAL A 323 17.79 -16.74 -4.37
CA VAL A 323 18.03 -17.78 -5.40
C VAL A 323 16.71 -18.46 -5.77
N TRP A 324 15.87 -18.78 -4.77
CA TRP A 324 14.57 -19.40 -4.99
C TRP A 324 13.61 -18.50 -5.79
N LEU A 325 13.53 -17.21 -5.44
CA LEU A 325 12.74 -16.22 -6.17
C LEU A 325 13.23 -16.07 -7.62
N ARG A 326 14.54 -16.03 -7.85
CA ARG A 326 15.12 -15.98 -9.21
C ARG A 326 14.76 -17.21 -10.04
N ARG A 327 14.87 -18.41 -9.46
CA ARG A 327 14.49 -19.66 -10.14
C ARG A 327 13.00 -19.69 -10.47
N THR A 328 12.17 -19.24 -9.53
CA THR A 328 10.71 -19.20 -9.70
C THR A 328 10.29 -18.17 -10.75
N ALA A 329 10.93 -17.00 -10.77
CA ALA A 329 10.74 -16.00 -11.80
C ALA A 329 11.11 -16.53 -13.20
N ALA A 330 12.23 -17.25 -13.30
CA ALA A 330 12.66 -17.89 -14.55
C ALA A 330 11.74 -19.03 -14.99
N ALA A 331 11.12 -19.75 -14.06
CA ALA A 331 10.14 -20.80 -14.37
C ALA A 331 8.82 -20.21 -14.88
N ILE A 332 8.33 -19.14 -14.25
CA ILE A 332 7.09 -18.45 -14.69
C ILE A 332 7.31 -17.76 -16.04
N ALA A 333 8.48 -17.18 -16.28
CA ALA A 333 8.81 -16.59 -17.57
C ALA A 333 8.86 -17.62 -18.71
N ARG A 334 9.29 -18.85 -18.43
CA ARG A 334 9.32 -19.95 -19.41
C ARG A 334 7.94 -20.52 -19.70
N GLY A 335 7.11 -20.74 -18.68
CA GLY A 335 5.73 -21.20 -18.87
C GLY A 335 4.89 -20.27 -19.74
N ASN A 336 5.08 -18.95 -19.63
CA ASN A 336 4.40 -17.97 -20.49
C ASN A 336 4.96 -17.87 -21.92
N ALA A 337 6.06 -18.57 -22.24
CA ALA A 337 6.67 -18.58 -23.57
C ALA A 337 6.28 -19.83 -24.38
N ASP A 338 5.77 -20.86 -23.71
CA ASP A 338 5.31 -22.11 -24.30
C ASP A 338 3.78 -22.14 -24.54
N ASP A 339 3.05 -21.10 -24.09
CA ASP A 339 1.63 -20.81 -24.35
C ASP A 339 1.45 -19.73 -25.43
#